data_AF-A0A358KP46-F1
#
_entry.id   AF-A0A358KP46-F1
#
_cell.length_a   1.000
_cell.length_b   1.000
_cell.length_c   1.000
_cell.angle_alpha   90.00
_cell.angle_beta   90.00
_cell.angle_gamma   90.00
#
_symmetry.space_group_name_H-M   'P 1'
#
loop_
_entity.id
_entity.type
_entity.pdbx_description
1 polymer ?
#
loop_
_entity_poly.entity_id
_entity_poly.type
_entity_poly.pdbx_seq_one_letter_code
_entity_poly.pdbx_strand_id
1 'polypeptide(L)'
;MEGLLAKLVKINQQIATEKAQGKDTRALENLRDTQRSEWNKFQKKFIDPSGFERYQTTDDEKKKNLDSDTFQKTVQNAELEWNKVEGALLSDSEVKRAEQAVETHKTKAEQFQVAPRAYYATRTYRALEAVEEAKLPKHSMEYSEIHNLLDTAIRDKDFVRISSLMKKATKDYNDNEIFNAYGYGSGPAGAEQFRQDYLVGKVGMNEQASMALMSDINYMNEELGHNNTARMYGVKGGAYYLKSSEEQAASTANENLKQDSRRFIQTHNRLGYGYEDPDGTYNLDLSGKLTLAGFQEDFLYRLGRAEVNPSFLMKLTTVIPDLEVMERNGLLTAKNSDGKTISQLVQEVADREIKRGMGRTFEGLIATAARIRDL
;
A
#
# COMPACT_ATOMS: atom_id res chain seq x y z
N MET A 1 31.13 20.15 -14.21
CA MET A 1 29.71 20.30 -13.82
C MET A 1 29.33 21.77 -13.63
N GLU A 2 30.24 22.57 -13.04
CA GLU A 2 30.01 23.98 -12.65
C GLU A 2 29.69 24.94 -13.80
N GLY A 3 30.22 24.72 -15.02
CA GLY A 3 30.10 25.70 -16.11
C GLY A 3 28.71 25.86 -16.76
N LEU A 4 27.90 24.80 -16.86
CA LEU A 4 26.57 24.86 -17.52
C LEU A 4 25.48 25.31 -16.56
N LEU A 5 25.51 24.82 -15.32
CA LEU A 5 24.57 25.22 -14.28
C LEU A 5 24.77 26.70 -13.91
N ALA A 6 26.03 27.16 -13.80
CA ALA A 6 26.34 28.57 -13.56
C ALA A 6 25.85 29.48 -14.70
N LYS A 7 25.93 29.02 -15.96
CA LYS A 7 25.38 29.75 -17.11
C LYS A 7 23.86 29.87 -17.06
N LEU A 8 23.14 28.79 -16.71
CA LEU A 8 21.69 28.80 -16.55
C LEU A 8 21.24 29.71 -15.41
N VAL A 9 21.96 29.70 -14.28
CA VAL A 9 21.70 30.61 -13.15
C VAL A 9 21.94 32.06 -13.57
N LYS A 10 23.01 32.35 -14.31
CA LYS A 10 23.31 33.70 -14.81
C LYS A 10 22.25 34.20 -15.80
N ILE A 11 21.76 33.34 -16.70
CA ILE A 11 20.67 33.68 -17.63
C ILE A 11 19.37 33.95 -16.86
N ASN A 12 19.06 33.16 -15.84
CA ASN A 12 17.90 33.38 -14.96
C ASN A 12 17.98 34.70 -14.19
N GLN A 13 19.15 35.03 -13.66
CA GLN A 13 19.39 36.31 -13.00
C GLN A 13 19.23 37.47 -13.99
N GLN A 14 19.75 37.35 -15.21
CA GLN A 14 19.56 38.34 -16.26
C GLN A 14 18.09 38.50 -16.64
N ILE A 15 17.32 37.42 -16.80
CA ILE A 15 15.86 37.49 -17.06
C ILE A 15 15.15 38.22 -15.91
N ALA A 16 15.53 37.96 -14.66
CA ALA A 16 14.93 38.61 -13.50
C ALA A 16 15.27 40.11 -13.44
N THR A 17 16.53 40.48 -13.73
CA THR A 17 16.97 41.87 -13.79
C THR A 17 16.31 42.63 -14.94
N GLU A 18 16.23 42.03 -16.12
CA GLU A 18 15.62 42.65 -17.31
C GLU A 18 14.10 42.82 -17.15
N LYS A 19 13.42 41.88 -16.47
CA LYS A 19 12.02 42.03 -16.05
C LYS A 19 11.84 43.17 -15.04
N ALA A 20 12.74 43.27 -14.05
CA ALA A 20 12.69 44.33 -13.04
C ALA A 20 12.98 45.73 -13.62
N GLN A 21 13.77 45.79 -14.70
CA GLN A 21 14.10 47.02 -15.42
C GLN A 21 13.06 47.40 -16.50
N GLY A 22 11.98 46.61 -16.64
CA GLY A 22 10.88 46.92 -17.56
C GLY A 22 11.24 46.88 -19.05
N LYS A 23 12.30 46.14 -19.43
CA LYS A 23 12.75 46.10 -20.83
C LYS A 23 11.82 45.27 -21.73
N ASP A 24 11.85 45.62 -23.01
CA ASP A 24 11.00 45.13 -24.11
C ASP A 24 10.95 43.59 -24.26
N THR A 25 9.79 43.07 -24.65
CA THR A 25 9.43 41.64 -24.66
C THR A 25 10.40 40.79 -25.48
N ARG A 26 10.95 41.35 -26.55
CA ARG A 26 11.86 40.65 -27.47
C ARG A 26 13.22 40.29 -26.86
N ALA A 27 13.73 41.12 -25.95
CA ALA A 27 14.98 40.82 -25.23
C ALA A 27 14.79 39.67 -24.22
N LEU A 28 13.61 39.64 -23.58
CA LEU A 28 13.22 38.55 -22.68
C LEU A 28 12.98 37.23 -23.43
N GLU A 29 12.42 37.28 -24.65
CA GLU A 29 12.26 36.10 -25.51
C GLU A 29 13.61 35.51 -25.92
N ASN A 30 14.55 36.33 -26.39
CA ASN A 30 15.89 35.87 -26.75
C ASN A 30 16.64 35.22 -25.57
N LEU A 31 16.48 35.78 -24.36
CA LEU A 31 17.06 35.19 -23.15
C LEU A 31 16.39 33.86 -22.77
N ARG A 32 15.08 33.73 -22.96
CA ARG A 32 14.35 32.47 -22.73
C ARG A 32 14.71 31.38 -23.75
N ASP A 33 14.92 31.75 -25.01
CA ASP A 33 15.36 30.79 -26.03
C ASP A 33 16.81 30.32 -25.77
N THR A 34 17.67 31.24 -25.34
CA THR A 34 19.03 30.91 -24.90
C THR A 34 18.99 29.97 -23.69
N GLN A 35 18.13 30.27 -22.71
CA GLN A 35 17.90 29.40 -21.56
C GLN A 35 17.47 27.99 -21.98
N ARG A 36 16.52 27.89 -22.92
CA ARG A 36 15.98 26.61 -23.40
C ARG A 36 17.03 25.80 -24.16
N SER A 37 17.87 26.46 -24.96
CA SER A 37 18.98 25.83 -25.66
C SER A 37 20.03 25.26 -24.69
N GLU A 38 20.43 26.03 -23.68
CA GLU A 38 21.38 25.57 -22.67
C GLU A 38 20.77 24.47 -21.77
N TRP A 39 19.47 24.54 -21.50
CA TRP A 39 18.74 23.46 -20.82
C TRP A 39 18.75 22.17 -21.64
N ASN A 40 18.51 22.24 -22.94
CA ASN A 40 18.56 21.06 -23.82
C ASN A 40 19.97 20.46 -23.89
N LYS A 41 21.02 21.29 -23.88
CA LYS A 41 22.41 20.81 -23.79
C LYS A 41 22.71 20.16 -22.44
N PHE A 42 22.16 20.69 -21.35
CA PHE A 42 22.24 20.08 -20.03
C PHE A 42 21.54 18.71 -20.02
N GLN A 43 20.31 18.63 -20.52
CA GLN A 43 19.58 17.35 -20.61
C GLN A 43 20.32 16.34 -21.49
N LYS A 44 20.84 16.75 -22.65
CA LYS A 44 21.57 15.84 -23.54
C LYS A 44 22.91 15.36 -22.94
N LYS A 45 23.55 16.15 -22.07
CA LYS A 45 24.80 15.79 -21.40
C LYS A 45 24.60 14.95 -20.13
N PHE A 46 23.46 15.09 -19.45
CA PHE A 46 23.24 14.53 -18.11
C PHE A 46 22.01 13.62 -17.99
N ILE A 47 21.16 13.52 -19.00
CA ILE A 47 19.92 12.72 -19.02
C ILE A 47 19.93 11.70 -20.18
N ASP A 48 20.94 11.70 -21.06
CA ASP A 48 21.17 10.59 -22.00
C ASP A 48 21.61 9.34 -21.20
N PRO A 49 20.90 8.19 -21.28
CA PRO A 49 21.11 7.05 -20.40
C PRO A 49 22.32 6.17 -20.76
N SER A 50 23.15 6.58 -21.72
CA SER A 50 24.18 5.72 -22.32
C SER A 50 25.58 5.79 -21.69
N GLY A 51 25.75 6.38 -20.50
CA GLY A 51 27.03 6.31 -19.79
C GLY A 51 26.99 6.86 -18.37
N PHE A 52 26.78 5.99 -17.38
CA PHE A 52 26.97 6.34 -15.98
C PHE A 52 27.86 5.33 -15.25
N GLU A 53 29.09 5.77 -14.99
CA GLU A 53 29.88 5.34 -13.83
C GLU A 53 29.16 5.75 -12.53
N ARG A 54 29.28 4.89 -11.52
CA ARG A 54 28.62 5.01 -10.21
C ARG A 54 28.98 6.32 -9.50
N TYR A 55 27.98 7.05 -9.01
CA TYR A 55 28.18 8.21 -8.14
C TYR A 55 28.78 7.76 -6.80
N GLN A 56 29.96 8.29 -6.46
CA GLN A 56 30.52 8.23 -5.10
C GLN A 56 30.30 9.58 -4.43
N THR A 57 29.66 9.57 -3.26
CA THR A 57 29.43 10.76 -2.41
C THR A 57 30.74 11.48 -2.10
N THR A 58 30.75 12.81 -2.21
CA THR A 58 31.91 13.64 -1.90
C THR A 58 32.10 13.79 -0.38
N ASP A 59 33.33 14.08 0.06
CA ASP A 59 33.66 14.19 1.47
C ASP A 59 32.95 15.37 2.17
N ASP A 60 32.56 16.40 1.42
CA ASP A 60 31.76 17.52 1.92
C ASP A 60 30.30 17.15 2.22
N GLU A 61 29.71 16.24 1.43
CA GLU A 61 28.36 15.71 1.69
C GLU A 61 28.36 14.73 2.87
N LYS A 62 29.44 13.97 3.06
CA LYS A 62 29.64 13.17 4.28
C LYS A 62 29.76 14.07 5.51
N LYS A 63 30.47 15.20 5.41
CA LYS A 63 30.60 16.19 6.50
C LYS A 63 29.27 16.85 6.89
N LYS A 64 28.46 17.28 5.90
CA LYS A 64 27.15 17.89 6.17
C LYS A 64 26.15 16.95 6.86
N ASN A 65 26.19 15.67 6.52
CA ASN A 65 25.34 14.66 7.15
C ASN A 65 25.81 14.29 8.57
N LEU A 66 27.11 14.42 8.87
CA LEU A 66 27.65 14.33 10.23
C LEU A 66 27.29 15.58 11.07
N ASP A 67 27.31 16.78 10.49
CA ASP A 67 27.06 18.04 11.21
C ASP A 67 25.59 18.20 11.68
N SER A 68 24.62 17.61 10.98
CA SER A 68 23.19 17.60 11.39
C SER A 68 22.97 16.85 12.71
N ASP A 69 23.62 15.69 12.86
CA ASP A 69 23.53 14.85 14.06
C ASP A 69 24.35 15.43 15.21
N THR A 70 25.42 16.17 14.87
CA THR A 70 26.25 16.90 15.83
C THR A 70 25.54 18.15 16.33
N PHE A 71 24.76 18.86 15.52
CA PHE A 71 24.02 20.07 15.93
C PHE A 71 22.93 19.77 16.98
N GLN A 72 22.17 18.68 16.83
CA GLN A 72 21.19 18.28 17.86
C GLN A 72 21.85 17.83 19.16
N LYS A 73 22.97 17.10 19.08
CA LYS A 73 23.80 16.76 20.25
C LYS A 73 24.46 17.97 20.89
N THR A 74 24.83 18.98 20.09
CA THR A 74 25.46 20.23 20.57
C THR A 74 24.45 21.16 21.20
N VAL A 75 23.21 21.22 20.70
CA VAL A 75 22.10 21.97 21.33
C VAL A 75 21.69 21.30 22.65
N GLN A 76 21.56 19.97 22.69
CA GLN A 76 21.27 19.25 23.93
C GLN A 76 22.43 19.32 24.93
N ASN A 77 23.68 19.20 24.49
CA ASN A 77 24.84 19.38 25.38
C ASN A 77 25.00 20.85 25.83
N ALA A 78 24.64 21.83 24.99
CA ALA A 78 24.62 23.24 25.36
C ALA A 78 23.48 23.56 26.34
N GLU A 79 22.30 22.93 26.21
CA GLU A 79 21.24 22.98 27.23
C GLU A 79 21.67 22.30 28.53
N LEU A 80 22.40 21.17 28.44
CA LEU A 80 22.90 20.46 29.61
C LEU A 80 24.02 21.25 30.33
N GLU A 81 24.92 21.88 29.58
CA GLU A 81 25.96 22.79 30.08
C GLU A 81 25.35 24.08 30.63
N TRP A 82 24.35 24.67 29.96
CA TRP A 82 23.60 25.84 30.45
C TRP A 82 22.93 25.54 31.80
N ASN A 83 22.31 24.37 31.93
CA ASN A 83 21.68 23.92 33.18
C ASN A 83 22.69 23.55 34.29
N LYS A 84 23.91 23.12 33.93
CA LYS A 84 25.03 22.96 34.89
C LYS A 84 25.56 24.30 35.38
N VAL A 85 25.61 25.31 34.50
CA VAL A 85 26.09 26.67 34.82
C VAL A 85 25.09 27.44 35.70
N GLU A 86 23.78 27.19 35.58
CA GLU A 86 22.75 27.78 36.46
C GLU A 86 22.44 27.00 37.76
N GLY A 87 23.23 25.98 38.11
CA GLY A 87 23.20 25.42 39.47
C GLY A 87 21.93 24.65 39.88
N ALA A 88 21.22 24.03 38.92
CA ALA A 88 20.13 23.11 39.24
C ALA A 88 20.70 21.69 39.49
N LEU A 89 20.95 21.37 40.76
CA LEU A 89 21.24 20.00 41.21
C LEU A 89 20.03 19.10 40.93
N LEU A 90 20.08 18.32 39.83
CA LEU A 90 19.13 17.23 39.60
C LEU A 90 19.30 16.17 40.68
N SER A 91 18.19 15.75 41.30
CA SER A 91 18.19 14.68 42.30
C SER A 91 18.58 13.33 41.65
N ASP A 92 19.15 12.40 42.42
CA ASP A 92 19.49 11.04 41.94
C ASP A 92 18.30 10.31 41.29
N SER A 93 17.07 10.69 41.66
CA SER A 93 15.82 10.17 41.09
C SER A 93 15.54 10.67 39.66
N GLU A 94 16.06 11.84 39.32
CA GLU A 94 15.92 12.49 38.01
C GLU A 94 17.02 12.03 37.07
N VAL A 95 18.23 11.82 37.58
CA VAL A 95 19.32 11.18 36.84
C VAL A 95 18.94 9.75 36.45
N LYS A 96 18.40 8.94 37.38
CA LYS A 96 17.92 7.59 37.05
C LYS A 96 16.75 7.58 36.08
N ARG A 97 15.85 8.57 36.13
CA ARG A 97 14.76 8.72 35.15
C ARG A 97 15.29 9.12 33.78
N ALA A 98 16.29 9.99 33.71
CA ALA A 98 16.94 10.36 32.46
C ALA A 98 17.71 9.18 31.86
N GLU A 99 18.42 8.40 32.68
CA GLU A 99 19.12 7.18 32.25
C GLU A 99 18.14 6.10 31.77
N GLN A 100 17.04 5.86 32.50
CA GLN A 100 15.98 4.96 32.05
C GLN A 100 15.30 5.46 30.79
N ALA A 101 15.05 6.77 30.65
CA ALA A 101 14.50 7.34 29.44
C ALA A 101 15.46 7.20 28.26
N VAL A 102 16.75 7.48 28.45
CA VAL A 102 17.80 7.28 27.44
C VAL A 102 17.85 5.82 27.01
N GLU A 103 17.87 4.88 27.95
CA GLU A 103 17.88 3.45 27.61
C GLU A 103 16.59 3.04 26.90
N THR A 104 15.42 3.48 27.37
CA THR A 104 14.13 3.23 26.70
C THR A 104 14.07 3.85 25.31
N HIS A 105 14.65 5.03 25.12
CA HIS A 105 14.76 5.71 23.83
C HIS A 105 15.79 5.05 22.92
N LYS A 106 16.85 4.47 23.46
CA LYS A 106 17.86 3.70 22.74
C LYS A 106 17.30 2.35 22.29
N THR A 107 16.58 1.64 23.16
CA THR A 107 15.84 0.42 22.78
C THR A 107 14.74 0.74 21.76
N LYS A 108 14.04 1.89 21.88
CA LYS A 108 13.09 2.35 20.86
C LYS A 108 13.79 2.73 19.55
N ALA A 109 14.93 3.42 19.59
CA ALA A 109 15.71 3.79 18.40
C ALA A 109 16.28 2.56 17.69
N GLU A 110 16.66 1.52 18.44
CA GLU A 110 17.03 0.20 17.91
C GLU A 110 15.84 -0.54 17.29
N GLN A 111 14.60 -0.31 17.78
CA GLN A 111 13.36 -0.79 17.14
C GLN A 111 13.00 0.00 15.86
N PHE A 112 13.52 1.21 15.67
CA PHE A 112 13.31 2.05 14.47
C PHE A 112 14.45 1.92 13.45
N GLN A 113 15.11 0.77 13.39
CA GLN A 113 16.43 0.57 12.75
C GLN A 113 16.56 0.88 11.24
N VAL A 114 15.51 1.33 10.55
CA VAL A 114 15.66 1.95 9.23
C VAL A 114 14.55 2.98 9.05
N ALA A 115 14.88 4.25 8.86
CA ALA A 115 13.86 5.23 8.45
C ALA A 115 13.42 4.93 7.00
N PRO A 116 12.17 5.22 6.61
CA PRO A 116 11.73 5.15 5.22
C PRO A 116 12.66 5.96 4.32
N ARG A 117 12.75 5.56 3.06
CA ARG A 117 13.60 6.23 2.07
C ARG A 117 13.34 7.74 2.10
N ALA A 118 14.43 8.52 2.19
CA ALA A 118 14.38 9.98 2.14
C ALA A 118 13.61 10.45 0.89
N TYR A 119 12.90 11.59 0.99
CA TYR A 119 11.98 12.10 -0.04
C TYR A 119 12.50 12.00 -1.48
N TYR A 120 13.76 12.40 -1.72
CA TYR A 120 14.37 12.35 -3.06
C TYR A 120 14.65 10.92 -3.54
N ALA A 121 15.04 10.00 -2.66
CA ALA A 121 15.22 8.59 -3.00
C ALA A 121 13.88 7.94 -3.38
N THR A 122 12.81 8.26 -2.65
CA THR A 122 11.44 7.82 -2.98
C THR A 122 10.97 8.37 -4.32
N ARG A 123 11.25 9.65 -4.61
CA ARG A 123 10.91 10.26 -5.90
C ARG A 123 11.64 9.59 -7.07
N THR A 124 12.94 9.33 -6.93
CA THR A 124 13.72 8.64 -7.96
C THR A 124 13.20 7.22 -8.18
N TYR A 125 12.90 6.50 -7.10
CA TYR A 125 12.34 5.15 -7.21
C TYR A 125 11.01 5.13 -7.95
N ARG A 126 10.08 6.04 -7.60
CA ARG A 126 8.80 6.19 -8.32
C ARG A 126 8.99 6.54 -9.80
N ALA A 127 10.01 7.34 -10.13
CA ALA A 127 10.32 7.65 -11.53
C ALA A 127 10.82 6.41 -12.28
N LEU A 128 11.66 5.57 -11.65
CA LEU A 128 12.11 4.30 -12.23
C LEU A 128 10.95 3.31 -12.38
N GLU A 129 10.09 3.20 -11.36
CA GLU A 129 8.87 2.39 -11.43
C GLU A 129 7.97 2.83 -12.58
N ALA A 130 7.77 4.13 -12.79
CA ALA A 130 6.96 4.65 -13.88
C ALA A 130 7.55 4.32 -15.26
N VAL A 131 8.88 4.30 -15.39
CA VAL A 131 9.55 3.88 -16.63
C VAL A 131 9.36 2.39 -16.87
N GLU A 132 9.46 1.55 -15.83
CA GLU A 132 9.20 0.11 -15.96
C GLU A 132 7.71 -0.18 -16.23
N GLU A 133 6.79 0.48 -15.54
CA GLU A 133 5.35 0.36 -15.78
C GLU A 133 4.99 0.75 -17.22
N ALA A 134 5.65 1.75 -17.80
CA ALA A 134 5.43 2.15 -19.20
C ALA A 134 5.82 1.08 -20.22
N LYS A 135 6.66 0.11 -19.85
CA LYS A 135 7.01 -1.05 -20.69
C LYS A 135 5.96 -2.16 -20.61
N LEU A 136 5.12 -2.16 -19.58
CA LEU A 136 4.07 -3.15 -19.40
C LEU A 136 2.86 -2.82 -20.28
N PRO A 137 2.13 -3.85 -20.76
CA PRO A 137 0.88 -3.65 -21.48
C PRO A 137 -0.13 -2.82 -20.67
N LYS A 138 -0.86 -1.94 -21.37
CA LYS A 138 -1.96 -1.16 -20.77
C LYS A 138 -3.23 -1.97 -20.53
N HIS A 139 -3.42 -3.06 -21.27
CA HIS A 139 -4.51 -4.00 -21.05
C HIS A 139 -4.18 -4.95 -19.91
N SER A 140 -5.19 -5.61 -19.35
CA SER A 140 -5.00 -6.62 -18.29
C SER A 140 -4.17 -7.78 -18.81
N MET A 141 -3.19 -8.22 -18.02
CA MET A 141 -2.39 -9.41 -18.29
C MET A 141 -2.98 -10.60 -17.55
N GLU A 142 -2.72 -11.80 -18.06
CA GLU A 142 -3.06 -13.03 -17.34
C GLU A 142 -2.11 -13.21 -16.14
N TYR A 143 -2.61 -13.73 -15.02
CA TYR A 143 -1.80 -13.88 -13.81
C TYR A 143 -0.52 -14.69 -14.07
N SER A 144 -0.58 -15.70 -14.94
CA SER A 144 0.53 -16.59 -15.27
C SER A 144 1.66 -15.86 -16.01
N GLU A 145 1.32 -14.89 -16.86
CA GLU A 145 2.29 -14.05 -17.55
C GLU A 145 3.02 -13.15 -16.56
N ILE A 146 2.27 -12.52 -15.65
CA ILE A 146 2.83 -11.70 -14.58
C ILE A 146 3.73 -12.53 -13.67
N HIS A 147 3.28 -13.72 -13.27
CA HIS A 147 4.03 -14.66 -12.43
C HIS A 147 5.38 -15.02 -13.05
N ASN A 148 5.41 -15.39 -14.34
CA ASN A 148 6.65 -15.73 -15.05
C ASN A 148 7.63 -14.55 -15.13
N LEU A 149 7.12 -13.33 -15.35
CA LEU A 149 7.95 -12.12 -15.36
C LEU A 149 8.47 -11.79 -13.95
N LEU A 150 7.65 -12.05 -12.93
CA LEU A 150 7.99 -11.81 -11.54
C LEU A 150 9.05 -12.79 -11.05
N ASP A 151 8.97 -14.08 -11.41
CA ASP A 151 10.00 -15.08 -11.14
C ASP A 151 11.36 -14.68 -11.72
N THR A 152 11.35 -14.18 -12.96
CA THR A 152 12.55 -13.66 -13.60
C THR A 152 13.10 -12.46 -12.83
N ALA A 153 12.26 -11.50 -12.48
CA ALA A 153 12.66 -10.31 -11.73
C ALA A 153 13.19 -10.64 -10.31
N ILE A 154 12.60 -11.64 -9.64
CA ILE A 154 13.05 -12.15 -8.35
C ILE A 154 14.43 -12.79 -8.45
N ARG A 155 14.64 -13.65 -9.46
CA ARG A 155 15.94 -14.28 -9.72
C ARG A 155 17.02 -13.24 -10.01
N ASP A 156 16.67 -12.24 -10.80
CA ASP A 156 17.58 -11.15 -11.20
C ASP A 156 17.74 -10.09 -10.09
N LYS A 157 16.97 -10.20 -8.99
CA LYS A 157 16.91 -9.26 -7.86
C LYS A 157 16.62 -7.82 -8.28
N ASP A 158 15.79 -7.65 -9.31
CA ASP A 158 15.40 -6.35 -9.84
C ASP A 158 14.22 -5.77 -9.04
N PHE A 159 14.54 -4.99 -8.02
CA PHE A 159 13.56 -4.38 -7.13
C PHE A 159 12.51 -3.52 -7.85
N VAL A 160 12.93 -2.77 -8.88
CA VAL A 160 12.04 -1.85 -9.60
C VAL A 160 11.06 -2.66 -10.43
N ARG A 161 11.55 -3.67 -11.14
CA ARG A 161 10.71 -4.55 -11.95
C ARG A 161 9.75 -5.37 -11.11
N ILE A 162 10.18 -5.88 -9.95
CA ILE A 162 9.31 -6.56 -8.98
C ILE A 162 8.19 -5.63 -8.54
N SER A 163 8.53 -4.40 -8.12
CA SER A 163 7.54 -3.41 -7.68
C SER A 163 6.50 -3.12 -8.76
N SER A 164 6.96 -2.81 -9.97
CA SER A 164 6.07 -2.51 -11.11
C SER A 164 5.20 -3.70 -11.50
N LEU A 165 5.71 -4.93 -11.45
CA LEU A 165 4.93 -6.14 -11.74
C LEU A 165 3.89 -6.44 -10.66
N MET A 166 4.21 -6.25 -9.37
CA MET A 166 3.23 -6.43 -8.30
C MET A 166 2.12 -5.36 -8.36
N LYS A 167 2.49 -4.10 -8.63
CA LYS A 167 1.53 -3.01 -8.88
C LYS A 167 0.66 -3.32 -10.11
N LYS A 168 1.24 -3.90 -11.16
CA LYS A 168 0.49 -4.36 -12.35
C LYS A 168 -0.46 -5.51 -12.02
N ALA A 169 -0.02 -6.52 -11.27
CA ALA A 169 -0.86 -7.62 -10.80
C ALA A 169 -2.09 -7.09 -10.06
N THR A 170 -1.86 -6.13 -9.17
CA THR A 170 -2.92 -5.48 -8.40
C THR A 170 -3.89 -4.73 -9.31
N LYS A 171 -3.39 -3.86 -10.22
CA LYS A 171 -4.25 -3.12 -11.18
C LYS A 171 -5.10 -4.04 -12.06
N ASP A 172 -4.61 -5.24 -12.33
CA ASP A 172 -5.27 -6.24 -13.16
C ASP A 172 -6.13 -7.22 -12.35
N TYR A 173 -6.32 -7.00 -11.04
CA TYR A 173 -7.09 -7.87 -10.13
C TYR A 173 -6.53 -9.31 -10.02
N ASN A 174 -5.21 -9.46 -10.14
CA ASN A 174 -4.51 -10.74 -10.11
C ASN A 174 -3.63 -10.94 -8.85
N ASP A 175 -3.69 -10.03 -7.87
CA ASP A 175 -2.78 -10.07 -6.71
C ASP A 175 -3.00 -11.32 -5.86
N ASN A 176 -4.25 -11.76 -5.71
CA ASN A 176 -4.58 -13.00 -5.02
C ASN A 176 -4.07 -14.24 -5.76
N GLU A 177 -4.17 -14.29 -7.10
CA GLU A 177 -3.63 -15.39 -7.90
C GLU A 177 -2.10 -15.43 -7.83
N ILE A 178 -1.44 -14.28 -7.75
CA ILE A 178 0.01 -14.22 -7.55
C ILE A 178 0.39 -14.85 -6.21
N PHE A 179 -0.25 -14.47 -5.09
CA PHE A 179 0.08 -15.07 -3.79
C PHE A 179 -0.16 -16.59 -3.78
N ASN A 180 -1.28 -17.03 -4.36
CA ASN A 180 -1.62 -18.45 -4.49
C ASN A 180 -0.60 -19.22 -5.37
N ALA A 181 -0.11 -18.61 -6.45
CA ALA A 181 0.91 -19.22 -7.32
C ALA A 181 2.23 -19.51 -6.59
N TYR A 182 2.56 -18.68 -5.59
CA TYR A 182 3.71 -18.92 -4.70
C TYR A 182 3.39 -19.84 -3.51
N GLY A 183 2.17 -20.37 -3.42
CA GLY A 183 1.73 -21.30 -2.37
C GLY A 183 1.24 -20.64 -1.09
N TYR A 184 0.93 -19.34 -1.11
CA TYR A 184 0.43 -18.59 0.05
C TYR A 184 -1.05 -18.24 -0.14
N GLY A 185 -1.82 -18.20 0.96
CA GLY A 185 -3.20 -17.72 0.89
C GLY A 185 -3.27 -16.25 0.50
N SER A 186 -4.38 -15.83 -0.10
CA SER A 186 -4.57 -14.45 -0.57
C SER A 186 -4.88 -13.44 0.54
N GLY A 187 -4.90 -13.88 1.81
CA GLY A 187 -5.18 -13.05 2.98
C GLY A 187 -3.94 -12.34 3.54
N PRO A 188 -4.11 -11.55 4.61
CA PRO A 188 -3.02 -10.81 5.26
C PRO A 188 -1.80 -11.67 5.62
N ALA A 189 -2.03 -12.86 6.17
CA ALA A 189 -0.96 -13.76 6.59
C ALA A 189 -0.12 -14.24 5.39
N GLY A 190 -0.77 -14.63 4.29
CA GLY A 190 -0.07 -15.09 3.10
C GLY A 190 0.64 -13.96 2.35
N ALA A 191 0.05 -12.76 2.31
CA ALA A 191 0.71 -11.57 1.77
C ALA A 191 1.98 -11.20 2.57
N GLU A 192 1.95 -11.32 3.90
CA GLU A 192 3.14 -11.11 4.74
C GLU A 192 4.17 -12.23 4.57
N GLN A 193 3.75 -13.50 4.47
CA GLN A 193 4.66 -14.61 4.18
C GLN A 193 5.37 -14.44 2.84
N PHE A 194 4.64 -14.04 1.79
CA PHE A 194 5.22 -13.71 0.50
C PHE A 194 6.28 -12.60 0.63
N ARG A 195 5.98 -11.53 1.38
CA ARG A 195 6.92 -10.43 1.62
C ARG A 195 8.20 -10.93 2.29
N GLN A 196 8.07 -11.72 3.35
CA GLN A 196 9.21 -12.22 4.12
C GLN A 196 10.07 -13.19 3.31
N ASP A 197 9.45 -14.17 2.67
CA ASP A 197 10.17 -15.24 1.99
C ASP A 197 10.79 -14.76 0.67
N TYR A 198 10.04 -13.99 -0.11
CA TYR A 198 10.48 -13.57 -1.44
C TYR A 198 11.13 -12.20 -1.41
N LEU A 199 10.43 -11.16 -0.96
CA LEU A 199 10.94 -9.79 -1.06
C LEU A 199 12.15 -9.58 -0.14
N VAL A 200 12.08 -10.03 1.11
CA VAL A 200 13.21 -9.94 2.04
C VAL A 200 14.18 -11.10 1.81
N GLY A 201 13.72 -12.34 1.91
CA GLY A 201 14.57 -13.54 1.91
C GLY A 201 15.33 -13.81 0.60
N LYS A 202 14.64 -13.77 -0.55
CA LYS A 202 15.24 -14.10 -1.86
C LYS A 202 15.81 -12.88 -2.58
N VAL A 203 15.03 -11.80 -2.64
CA VAL A 203 15.40 -10.59 -3.40
C VAL A 203 16.38 -9.74 -2.58
N GLY A 204 16.29 -9.74 -1.25
CA GLY A 204 17.14 -8.93 -0.39
C GLY A 204 16.66 -7.49 -0.22
N MET A 205 15.35 -7.25 -0.33
CA MET A 205 14.78 -5.95 -0.01
C MET A 205 14.96 -5.66 1.48
N ASN A 206 15.25 -4.40 1.80
CA ASN A 206 15.18 -3.94 3.17
C ASN A 206 13.74 -4.04 3.70
N GLU A 207 13.57 -4.41 4.98
CA GLU A 207 12.27 -4.54 5.65
C GLU A 207 11.34 -3.36 5.37
N GLN A 208 11.81 -2.13 5.59
CA GLN A 208 10.99 -0.93 5.41
C GLN A 208 10.67 -0.65 3.95
N ALA A 209 11.56 -1.00 3.02
CA ALA A 209 11.31 -0.87 1.60
C ALA A 209 10.25 -1.89 1.12
N SER A 210 10.31 -3.12 1.63
CA SER A 210 9.32 -4.15 1.32
C SER A 210 7.96 -3.85 1.94
N MET A 211 7.91 -3.35 3.19
CA MET A 211 6.67 -2.90 3.82
C MET A 211 6.09 -1.66 3.12
N ALA A 212 6.92 -0.74 2.64
CA ALA A 212 6.45 0.40 1.85
C ALA A 212 5.82 -0.05 0.53
N LEU A 213 6.44 -1.00 -0.18
CA LEU A 213 5.87 -1.58 -1.40
C LEU A 213 4.53 -2.29 -1.11
N MET A 214 4.49 -3.15 -0.09
CA MET A 214 3.26 -3.84 0.28
C MET A 214 2.19 -2.85 0.76
N SER A 215 2.56 -1.76 1.43
CA SER A 215 1.63 -0.70 1.80
C SER A 215 1.07 0.03 0.57
N ASP A 216 1.89 0.32 -0.46
CA ASP A 216 1.40 0.88 -1.73
C ASP A 216 0.35 -0.07 -2.36
N ILE A 217 0.65 -1.38 -2.39
CA ILE A 217 -0.26 -2.41 -2.91
C ILE A 217 -1.55 -2.49 -2.08
N ASN A 218 -1.46 -2.41 -0.75
CA ASN A 218 -2.63 -2.45 0.12
C ASN A 218 -3.59 -1.28 -0.13
N TYR A 219 -3.09 -0.07 -0.40
CA TYR A 219 -3.95 1.06 -0.77
C TYR A 219 -4.57 0.88 -2.15
N MET A 220 -3.84 0.29 -3.10
CA MET A 220 -4.41 -0.05 -4.40
C MET A 220 -5.51 -1.10 -4.27
N ASN A 221 -5.31 -2.12 -3.44
CA ASN A 221 -6.32 -3.14 -3.16
C ASN A 221 -7.59 -2.55 -2.54
N GLU A 222 -7.45 -1.57 -1.63
CA GLU A 222 -8.60 -0.83 -1.07
C GLU A 222 -9.40 -0.09 -2.15
N GLU A 223 -8.73 0.54 -3.12
CA GLU A 223 -9.40 1.22 -4.24
C GLU A 223 -10.14 0.24 -5.18
N LEU A 224 -9.64 -0.99 -5.30
CA LEU A 224 -10.19 -2.05 -6.16
C LEU A 224 -11.24 -2.92 -5.45
N GLY A 225 -11.46 -2.72 -4.14
CA GLY A 225 -12.40 -3.50 -3.34
C GLY A 225 -11.87 -4.86 -2.88
N HIS A 226 -10.55 -5.08 -2.93
CA HIS A 226 -9.82 -6.24 -2.38
C HIS A 226 -9.40 -5.95 -0.92
N ASN A 227 -10.40 -5.73 -0.06
CA ASN A 227 -10.16 -5.11 1.25
C ASN A 227 -9.54 -6.08 2.27
N ASN A 228 -9.53 -7.38 1.99
CA ASN A 228 -8.91 -8.40 2.84
C ASN A 228 -7.43 -8.13 3.12
N THR A 229 -6.67 -7.63 2.15
CA THR A 229 -5.25 -7.24 2.33
C THR A 229 -5.06 -5.73 2.44
N ALA A 230 -6.14 -4.94 2.57
CA ALA A 230 -6.00 -3.51 2.77
C ALA A 230 -5.39 -3.19 4.15
N ARG A 231 -4.64 -2.09 4.22
CA ARG A 231 -4.17 -1.45 5.46
C ARG A 231 -3.39 -2.34 6.43
N MET A 232 -2.66 -3.34 5.95
CA MET A 232 -1.88 -4.25 6.79
C MET A 232 -0.74 -3.55 7.55
N TYR A 233 -0.22 -2.45 7.03
CA TYR A 233 0.89 -1.72 7.62
C TYR A 233 0.43 -0.39 8.23
N GLY A 234 1.00 -0.03 9.37
CA GLY A 234 0.91 1.28 9.98
C GLY A 234 2.25 2.00 9.96
N VAL A 235 2.27 3.28 10.30
CA VAL A 235 3.51 4.05 10.49
C VAL A 235 3.56 4.57 11.92
N LYS A 236 4.65 4.27 12.64
CA LYS A 236 4.88 4.72 14.02
C LYS A 236 6.33 5.17 14.16
N GLY A 237 6.54 6.36 14.72
CA GLY A 237 7.90 6.93 14.85
C GLY A 237 8.61 7.12 13.51
N GLY A 238 7.85 7.26 12.42
CA GLY A 238 8.39 7.35 11.07
C GLY A 238 8.69 6.00 10.41
N ALA A 239 8.62 4.86 11.08
CA ALA A 239 8.85 3.54 10.46
C ALA A 239 7.54 2.78 10.24
N TYR A 240 7.49 1.97 9.18
CA TYR A 240 6.43 0.99 8.96
C TYR A 240 6.49 -0.12 10.01
N TYR A 241 5.32 -0.57 10.45
CA TYR A 241 5.15 -1.78 11.22
C TYR A 241 3.97 -2.57 10.67
N LEU A 242 4.02 -3.90 10.80
CA LEU A 242 2.89 -4.77 10.52
C LEU A 242 1.88 -4.65 11.66
N LYS A 243 0.62 -4.33 11.32
CA LYS A 243 -0.46 -4.29 12.30
C LYS A 243 -0.82 -5.68 12.79
N SER A 244 -1.37 -5.78 14.00
CA SER A 244 -2.01 -7.03 14.42
C SER A 244 -3.24 -7.33 13.56
N SER A 245 -3.72 -8.58 13.57
CA SER A 245 -4.93 -8.94 12.82
C SER A 245 -6.14 -8.12 13.26
N GLU A 246 -6.29 -7.86 14.55
CA GLU A 246 -7.37 -7.05 15.10
C GLU A 246 -7.25 -5.58 14.70
N GLU A 247 -6.04 -5.03 14.72
CA GLU A 247 -5.79 -3.64 14.36
C GLU A 247 -6.03 -3.42 12.86
N GLN A 248 -5.56 -4.33 12.00
CA GLN A 248 -5.85 -4.29 10.56
C GLN A 248 -7.35 -4.44 10.32
N ALA A 249 -8.01 -5.42 10.94
CA ALA A 249 -9.42 -5.66 10.73
C ALA A 249 -10.28 -4.47 11.15
N ALA A 250 -9.98 -3.86 12.30
CA ALA A 250 -10.65 -2.64 12.76
C ALA A 250 -10.39 -1.47 11.80
N SER A 251 -9.15 -1.29 11.34
CA SER A 251 -8.79 -0.24 10.39
C SER A 251 -9.54 -0.38 9.05
N THR A 252 -9.63 -1.60 8.52
CA THR A 252 -10.30 -1.91 7.25
C THR A 252 -11.81 -1.78 7.39
N ALA A 253 -12.40 -2.40 8.42
CA ALA A 253 -13.84 -2.33 8.65
C ALA A 253 -14.31 -0.89 8.88
N ASN A 254 -13.55 -0.07 9.60
CA ASN A 254 -13.89 1.34 9.80
C ASN A 254 -13.95 2.15 8.50
N GLU A 255 -13.14 1.81 7.49
CA GLU A 255 -13.24 2.49 6.19
C GLU A 255 -14.37 1.91 5.34
N ASN A 256 -14.56 0.60 5.35
CA ASN A 256 -15.69 -0.05 4.69
C ASN A 256 -17.02 0.55 5.15
N LEU A 257 -17.20 0.69 6.47
CA LEU A 257 -18.43 1.19 7.09
C LEU A 257 -18.69 2.69 6.86
N LYS A 258 -17.70 3.45 6.37
CA LYS A 258 -17.92 4.84 5.91
C LYS A 258 -18.49 4.90 4.50
N GLN A 259 -18.38 3.81 3.73
CA GLN A 259 -18.95 3.76 2.39
C GLN A 259 -20.47 3.63 2.45
N ASP A 260 -21.13 3.99 1.35
CA ASP A 260 -22.54 3.69 1.16
C ASP A 260 -22.76 2.16 1.20
N SER A 261 -23.50 1.67 2.19
CA SER A 261 -23.69 0.24 2.45
C SER A 261 -24.27 -0.46 1.21
N ARG A 262 -25.19 0.21 0.51
CA ARG A 262 -25.80 -0.29 -0.71
C ARG A 262 -24.77 -0.58 -1.78
N ARG A 263 -23.99 0.43 -2.11
CA ARG A 263 -22.93 0.32 -3.10
C ARG A 263 -21.94 -0.75 -2.68
N PHE A 264 -21.53 -0.74 -1.41
CA PHE A 264 -20.56 -1.71 -0.90
C PHE A 264 -21.01 -3.16 -1.12
N ILE A 265 -22.23 -3.50 -0.69
CA ILE A 265 -22.82 -4.84 -0.77
C ILE A 265 -23.01 -5.29 -2.23
N GLN A 266 -23.34 -4.36 -3.12
CA GLN A 266 -23.57 -4.64 -4.54
C GLN A 266 -22.27 -4.81 -5.33
N THR A 267 -21.22 -4.04 -5.01
CA THR A 267 -20.01 -3.97 -5.85
C THR A 267 -18.84 -4.79 -5.33
N HIS A 268 -18.67 -4.96 -4.02
CA HIS A 268 -17.51 -5.69 -3.48
C HIS A 268 -17.67 -7.19 -3.68
N ASN A 269 -16.64 -7.81 -4.27
CA ASN A 269 -16.59 -9.25 -4.47
C ASN A 269 -16.20 -9.97 -3.16
N ARG A 270 -15.95 -11.27 -3.23
CA ARG A 270 -15.52 -12.09 -2.08
C ARG A 270 -14.28 -11.57 -1.34
N LEU A 271 -13.37 -10.87 -2.04
CA LEU A 271 -12.11 -10.34 -1.49
C LEU A 271 -12.31 -9.03 -0.71
N GLY A 272 -13.48 -8.39 -0.84
CA GLY A 272 -13.87 -7.28 0.03
C GLY A 272 -14.20 -7.69 1.46
N TYR A 273 -14.39 -9.00 1.71
CA TYR A 273 -14.83 -9.56 2.99
C TYR A 273 -13.95 -10.69 3.52
N GLY A 274 -13.00 -11.19 2.72
CA GLY A 274 -12.30 -12.42 3.08
C GLY A 274 -11.24 -12.79 2.07
N TYR A 275 -10.66 -13.97 2.25
CA TYR A 275 -9.58 -14.45 1.41
C TYR A 275 -9.75 -15.91 1.04
N GLU A 276 -8.91 -16.38 0.13
CA GLU A 276 -8.86 -17.77 -0.29
C GLU A 276 -7.50 -18.36 0.07
N ASP A 277 -7.50 -19.55 0.64
CA ASP A 277 -6.29 -20.36 0.79
C ASP A 277 -5.85 -20.90 -0.58
N PRO A 278 -4.61 -21.40 -0.73
CA PRO A 278 -4.11 -21.92 -2.00
C PRO A 278 -4.94 -23.08 -2.57
N ASP A 279 -5.65 -23.81 -1.71
CA ASP A 279 -6.55 -24.90 -2.09
C ASP A 279 -7.94 -24.41 -2.56
N GLY A 280 -8.18 -23.09 -2.54
CA GLY A 280 -9.43 -22.45 -2.91
C GLY A 280 -10.46 -22.34 -1.78
N THR A 281 -10.12 -22.79 -0.56
CA THR A 281 -10.97 -22.64 0.62
C THR A 281 -11.16 -21.16 0.94
N TYR A 282 -12.41 -20.73 1.05
CA TYR A 282 -12.72 -19.33 1.38
C TYR A 282 -12.86 -19.13 2.88
N ASN A 283 -12.23 -18.07 3.38
CA ASN A 283 -12.28 -17.65 4.76
C ASN A 283 -12.92 -16.27 4.86
N LEU A 284 -14.00 -16.16 5.63
CA LEU A 284 -14.56 -14.86 6.01
C LEU A 284 -13.66 -14.27 7.10
N ASP A 285 -12.88 -13.24 6.74
CA ASP A 285 -11.89 -12.67 7.64
C ASP A 285 -12.51 -11.74 8.70
N LEU A 286 -11.71 -11.34 9.69
CA LEU A 286 -12.21 -10.53 10.80
C LEU A 286 -12.76 -9.17 10.32
N SER A 287 -12.13 -8.53 9.33
CA SER A 287 -12.66 -7.29 8.73
C SER A 287 -14.00 -7.49 8.03
N GLY A 288 -14.17 -8.58 7.28
CA GLY A 288 -15.42 -8.93 6.63
C GLY A 288 -16.51 -9.28 7.62
N LYS A 289 -16.18 -9.99 8.70
CA LYS A 289 -17.10 -10.26 9.82
C LYS A 289 -17.61 -8.96 10.45
N LEU A 290 -16.71 -8.02 10.74
CA LEU A 290 -17.07 -6.70 11.29
C LEU A 290 -17.86 -5.85 10.30
N THR A 291 -17.49 -5.88 9.01
CA THR A 291 -18.20 -5.15 7.95
C THR A 291 -19.61 -5.69 7.76
N LEU A 292 -19.77 -7.01 7.70
CA LEU A 292 -21.07 -7.67 7.62
C LEU A 292 -21.94 -7.34 8.84
N ALA A 293 -21.37 -7.33 10.04
CA ALA A 293 -22.07 -6.94 11.26
C ALA A 293 -22.53 -5.48 11.24
N GLY A 294 -21.69 -4.56 10.76
CA GLY A 294 -22.05 -3.15 10.64
C GLY A 294 -23.11 -2.87 9.56
N PHE A 295 -23.16 -3.68 8.51
CA PHE A 295 -24.13 -3.56 7.42
C PHE A 295 -25.31 -4.54 7.51
N GLN A 296 -25.45 -5.29 8.60
CA GLN A 296 -26.33 -6.47 8.67
C GLN A 296 -27.79 -6.23 8.24
N GLU A 297 -28.38 -5.08 8.58
CA GLU A 297 -29.77 -4.75 8.20
C GLU A 297 -29.91 -4.51 6.69
N ASP A 298 -29.02 -3.70 6.09
CA ASP A 298 -29.04 -3.45 4.64
C ASP A 298 -28.61 -4.69 3.86
N PHE A 299 -27.67 -5.47 4.40
CA PHE A 299 -27.27 -6.75 3.84
C PHE A 299 -28.46 -7.72 3.76
N LEU A 300 -29.20 -7.86 4.85
CA LEU A 300 -30.37 -8.72 4.93
C LEU A 300 -31.48 -8.28 3.96
N TYR A 301 -31.77 -6.98 3.92
CA TYR A 301 -32.71 -6.38 2.98
C TYR A 301 -32.33 -6.69 1.52
N ARG A 302 -31.03 -6.60 1.19
CA ARG A 302 -30.50 -6.88 -0.15
C ARG A 302 -30.45 -8.34 -0.51
N LEU A 303 -30.13 -9.20 0.46
CA LEU A 303 -30.09 -10.64 0.28
C LEU A 303 -31.47 -11.15 -0.17
N GLY A 304 -32.55 -10.67 0.46
CA GLY A 304 -33.93 -11.00 0.06
C GLY A 304 -34.29 -10.55 -1.36
N ARG A 305 -33.58 -9.57 -1.91
CA ARG A 305 -33.81 -8.97 -3.25
C ARG A 305 -32.82 -9.44 -4.31
N ALA A 306 -31.92 -10.37 -3.98
CA ALA A 306 -30.81 -10.78 -4.85
C ALA A 306 -29.91 -9.59 -5.28
N GLU A 307 -29.77 -8.60 -4.42
CA GLU A 307 -28.96 -7.38 -4.63
C GLU A 307 -27.56 -7.48 -3.98
N VAL A 308 -27.07 -8.69 -3.70
CA VAL A 308 -25.73 -8.94 -3.15
C VAL A 308 -24.81 -9.35 -4.29
N ASN A 309 -23.55 -8.91 -4.23
CA ASN A 309 -22.55 -9.34 -5.21
C ASN A 309 -22.51 -10.88 -5.34
N PRO A 310 -22.70 -11.45 -6.56
CA PRO A 310 -22.79 -12.89 -6.73
C PRO A 310 -21.54 -13.65 -6.27
N SER A 311 -20.35 -13.09 -6.49
CA SER A 311 -19.09 -13.73 -6.07
C SER A 311 -19.03 -13.90 -4.56
N PHE A 312 -19.44 -12.88 -3.80
CA PHE A 312 -19.48 -12.95 -2.35
C PHE A 312 -20.61 -13.87 -1.87
N LEU A 313 -21.81 -13.76 -2.45
CA LEU A 313 -22.96 -14.60 -2.07
C LEU A 313 -22.65 -16.09 -2.24
N MET A 314 -21.97 -16.48 -3.34
CA MET A 314 -21.52 -17.86 -3.54
C MET A 314 -20.59 -18.33 -2.42
N LYS A 315 -19.60 -17.51 -2.04
CA LYS A 315 -18.66 -17.88 -1.00
C LYS A 315 -19.29 -17.89 0.39
N LEU A 316 -20.30 -17.06 0.65
CA LEU A 316 -21.06 -17.14 1.91
C LEU A 316 -21.73 -18.51 2.10
N THR A 317 -22.15 -19.17 1.02
CA THR A 317 -22.72 -20.53 1.13
C THR A 317 -21.71 -21.57 1.62
N THR A 318 -20.40 -21.30 1.50
CA THR A 318 -19.35 -22.22 1.99
C THR A 318 -18.92 -21.93 3.42
N VAL A 319 -19.36 -20.81 4.00
CA VAL A 319 -19.01 -20.38 5.37
C VAL A 319 -20.25 -20.16 6.24
N ILE A 320 -21.35 -20.86 5.96
CA ILE A 320 -22.57 -20.83 6.79
C ILE A 320 -22.27 -21.13 8.28
N PRO A 321 -21.40 -22.10 8.64
CA PRO A 321 -21.04 -22.33 10.04
C PRO A 321 -20.44 -21.09 10.73
N ASP A 322 -19.67 -20.27 10.02
CA ASP A 322 -19.11 -19.03 10.56
C ASP A 322 -20.22 -18.00 10.84
N LEU A 323 -21.21 -17.90 9.94
CA LEU A 323 -22.37 -17.03 10.14
C LEU A 323 -23.18 -17.45 11.36
N GLU A 324 -23.41 -18.76 11.54
CA GLU A 324 -24.10 -19.28 12.72
C GLU A 324 -23.34 -19.00 14.02
N VAL A 325 -21.99 -19.07 14.01
CA VAL A 325 -21.16 -18.69 15.15
C VAL A 325 -21.34 -17.21 15.47
N MET A 326 -21.32 -16.33 14.46
CA MET A 326 -21.53 -14.90 14.64
C MET A 326 -22.93 -14.59 15.20
N GLU A 327 -23.96 -15.30 14.74
CA GLU A 327 -25.34 -15.19 15.24
C GLU A 327 -25.45 -15.65 16.70
N ARG A 328 -24.87 -16.81 17.04
CA ARG A 328 -24.85 -17.32 18.43
C ARG A 328 -24.12 -16.39 19.39
N ASN A 329 -23.07 -15.74 18.92
CA ASN A 329 -22.27 -14.80 19.71
C ASN A 329 -22.89 -13.39 19.78
N GLY A 330 -24.03 -13.16 19.12
CA GLY A 330 -24.72 -11.86 19.12
C GLY A 330 -24.04 -10.79 18.25
N LEU A 331 -23.11 -11.17 17.38
CA LEU A 331 -22.49 -10.25 16.42
C LEU A 331 -23.40 -9.98 15.22
N LEU A 332 -24.17 -10.99 14.79
CA LEU A 332 -25.27 -10.84 13.83
C LEU A 332 -26.59 -11.04 14.55
N THR A 333 -27.45 -10.04 14.51
CA THR A 333 -28.75 -10.03 15.20
C THR A 333 -29.93 -9.76 14.27
N ALA A 334 -29.67 -9.25 13.07
CA ALA A 334 -30.70 -8.90 12.09
C ALA A 334 -31.52 -10.12 11.67
N LYS A 335 -32.84 -9.91 11.53
CA LYS A 335 -33.81 -10.90 11.08
C LYS A 335 -34.77 -10.27 10.07
N ASN A 336 -35.16 -11.04 9.06
CA ASN A 336 -36.11 -10.55 8.06
C ASN A 336 -37.52 -10.51 8.64
N SER A 337 -38.51 -10.08 7.84
CA SER A 337 -39.92 -10.06 8.24
C SER A 337 -40.48 -11.42 8.71
N ASP A 338 -39.89 -12.52 8.24
CA ASP A 338 -40.28 -13.89 8.60
C ASP A 338 -39.51 -14.43 9.82
N GLY A 339 -38.67 -13.59 10.45
CA GLY A 339 -37.83 -13.96 11.58
C GLY A 339 -36.60 -14.80 11.22
N LYS A 340 -36.27 -14.92 9.92
CA LYS A 340 -35.08 -15.66 9.44
C LYS A 340 -33.81 -14.85 9.61
N THR A 341 -32.75 -15.53 10.05
CA THR A 341 -31.41 -14.97 10.17
C THR A 341 -30.68 -14.92 8.82
N ILE A 342 -29.49 -14.31 8.80
CA ILE A 342 -28.65 -14.24 7.60
C ILE A 342 -28.22 -15.64 7.17
N SER A 343 -27.76 -16.48 8.11
CA SER A 343 -27.33 -17.86 7.82
C SER A 343 -28.45 -18.69 7.16
N GLN A 344 -29.68 -18.57 7.68
CA GLN A 344 -30.85 -19.27 7.15
C GLN A 344 -31.19 -18.83 5.72
N LEU A 345 -31.13 -17.54 5.42
CA LEU A 345 -31.40 -17.05 4.07
C LEU A 345 -30.28 -17.40 3.08
N VAL A 346 -29.03 -17.41 3.52
CA VAL A 346 -27.90 -17.89 2.71
C VAL A 346 -28.06 -19.39 2.41
N GLN A 347 -28.50 -20.19 3.40
CA GLN A 347 -28.82 -21.60 3.19
C GLN A 347 -29.94 -21.80 2.15
N GLU A 348 -30.98 -20.97 2.17
CA GLU A 348 -32.05 -21.02 1.16
C GLU A 348 -31.57 -20.65 -0.25
N VAL A 349 -30.56 -19.79 -0.36
CA VAL A 349 -29.88 -19.55 -1.64
C VAL A 349 -29.12 -20.81 -2.06
N ALA A 350 -28.31 -21.39 -1.17
CA ALA A 350 -27.54 -22.60 -1.44
C ALA A 350 -28.43 -23.77 -1.91
N ASP A 351 -29.55 -24.00 -1.24
CA ASP A 351 -30.50 -25.07 -1.55
C ASP A 351 -31.19 -24.86 -2.91
N ARG A 352 -31.47 -23.60 -3.28
CA ARG A 352 -32.03 -23.27 -4.59
C ARG A 352 -31.04 -23.55 -5.72
N GLU A 353 -29.77 -23.26 -5.51
CA GLU A 353 -28.71 -23.53 -6.50
C GLU A 353 -28.53 -25.04 -6.72
N ILE A 354 -28.51 -25.82 -5.64
CA ILE A 354 -28.45 -27.30 -5.70
C ILE A 354 -29.66 -27.87 -6.44
N LYS A 355 -30.87 -27.41 -6.14
CA LYS A 355 -32.12 -27.88 -6.79
C LYS A 355 -32.20 -27.57 -8.28
N ARG A 356 -31.48 -26.55 -8.75
CA ARG A 356 -31.45 -26.15 -10.17
C ARG A 356 -30.47 -26.97 -11.01
N GLY A 357 -29.78 -27.95 -10.43
CA GLY A 357 -28.79 -28.76 -11.15
C GLY A 357 -27.55 -27.95 -11.58
N MET A 358 -27.40 -26.73 -11.08
CA MET A 358 -26.19 -25.95 -11.26
C MET A 358 -25.17 -26.51 -10.27
N GLY A 359 -24.22 -27.28 -10.79
CA GLY A 359 -23.00 -27.58 -10.05
C GLY A 359 -22.36 -26.28 -9.56
N ARG A 360 -21.49 -26.38 -8.56
CA ARG A 360 -20.78 -25.25 -7.91
C ARG A 360 -19.82 -24.48 -8.86
N THR A 361 -20.16 -24.30 -10.13
CA THR A 361 -19.30 -23.68 -11.13
C THR A 361 -19.78 -22.26 -11.45
N PHE A 362 -18.81 -21.36 -11.51
CA PHE A 362 -18.92 -19.93 -11.79
C PHE A 362 -19.72 -19.62 -13.07
N GLU A 363 -19.67 -20.50 -14.06
CA GLU A 363 -20.32 -20.36 -15.36
C GLU A 363 -21.86 -20.48 -15.30
N GLY A 364 -22.42 -21.30 -14.40
CA GLY A 364 -23.87 -21.44 -14.23
C GLY A 364 -24.54 -20.17 -13.69
N LEU A 365 -23.78 -19.37 -12.93
CA LEU A 365 -24.28 -18.21 -12.22
C LEU A 365 -24.13 -16.90 -13.01
N ILE A 366 -23.11 -16.76 -13.86
CA ILE A 366 -23.06 -15.66 -14.85
C ILE A 366 -24.29 -15.72 -15.76
N ALA A 367 -24.71 -16.93 -16.17
CA ALA A 367 -25.93 -17.12 -16.96
C ALA A 367 -27.22 -16.69 -16.20
N THR A 368 -27.22 -16.78 -14.87
CA THR A 368 -28.36 -16.36 -14.03
C THR A 368 -28.35 -14.84 -13.78
N ALA A 369 -27.19 -14.23 -13.53
CA ALA A 369 -27.05 -12.78 -13.41
C ALA A 369 -27.37 -12.03 -14.71
N ALA A 370 -27.04 -12.64 -15.87
CA ALA A 370 -27.44 -12.11 -17.17
C ALA A 370 -28.97 -12.16 -17.38
N ARG A 371 -29.63 -13.25 -16.97
CA ARG A 371 -31.10 -13.39 -17.10
C ARG A 371 -31.91 -12.49 -16.18
N ILE A 372 -31.39 -12.12 -15.01
CA ILE A 372 -32.05 -11.19 -14.08
C ILE A 372 -31.99 -9.74 -14.61
N ARG A 373 -31.07 -9.42 -15.54
CA ARG A 373 -30.97 -8.10 -16.18
C ARG A 373 -31.98 -7.88 -17.31
N ASP A 374 -32.57 -8.95 -17.84
CA ASP A 374 -33.52 -8.94 -18.96
C ASP A 374 -35.00 -9.10 -18.53
N LEU A 375 -35.27 -9.00 -17.22
CA LEU A 375 -36.60 -8.87 -16.61
C LEU A 375 -36.66 -7.57 -15.81
#